data_AF-A0A1C4CN46-F1
#
_entry.id   AF-A0A1C4CN46-F1
#
_cell.length_a   1.000
_cell.length_b   1.000
_cell.length_c   1.000
_cell.angle_alpha   90.00
_cell.angle_beta   90.00
_cell.angle_gamma   90.00
#
_symmetry.space_group_name_H-M   'P 1'
#
loop_
_entity.id
_entity.type
_entity.pdbx_description
1 polymer ?
#
loop_
_entity_poly.entity_id
_entity_poly.type
_entity_poly.pdbx_seq_one_letter_code
_entity_poly.pdbx_strand_id
1 'polypeptide(L)'
;MLQQALRSNINNGPLNVSDIDRVLAYQNEDLITKFRKEWNVTQEEAEDIFYETKKFLYLAARCQTECFNISVYEQMQVIDEMWHTFVLFTDRYHHFCEEYLGGFLHHFPFTREMLRSEIKHITAMNSDFETYKQQAYHNQILKIKEVLGEETVIKWYGEYAVNYSIDRLNALRMPLVSSEVSSKSFNMITSEILAMPKDEVMKIIMGSLTGKAGCGCSGKGCGAGCSCNSR
;
A
#
# COMPACT_ATOMS: atom_id res chain seq x y z
N MET A 1 -9.07 5.73 -1.04
CA MET A 1 -10.35 5.66 -0.31
C MET A 1 -10.19 6.41 1.00
N LEU A 2 -11.05 7.40 1.26
CA LEU A 2 -11.29 7.95 2.59
C LEU A 2 -12.80 8.09 2.72
N GLN A 3 -13.46 7.04 3.22
CA GLN A 3 -14.83 7.21 3.69
C GLN A 3 -14.74 7.06 5.20
N GLN A 4 -14.92 8.20 5.88
CA GLN A 4 -15.12 8.20 7.31
C GLN A 4 -16.36 7.36 7.62
N ALA A 5 -16.17 6.23 8.29
CA ALA A 5 -17.22 5.71 9.15
C ALA A 5 -17.16 6.50 10.46
N LEU A 6 -18.24 7.23 10.69
CA LEU A 6 -18.86 7.76 11.91
C LEU A 6 -18.69 6.96 13.25
N ARG A 7 -17.69 6.10 13.43
CA ARG A 7 -17.51 5.25 14.62
C ARG A 7 -16.05 4.88 14.92
N SER A 8 -15.08 5.76 14.64
CA SER A 8 -13.80 5.63 15.31
C SER A 8 -13.94 6.18 16.73
N ASN A 9 -13.54 5.42 17.76
CA ASN A 9 -13.42 5.93 19.14
C ASN A 9 -12.24 6.90 19.31
N ILE A 10 -11.54 7.22 18.22
CA ILE A 10 -10.42 8.14 18.20
C ILE A 10 -10.98 9.54 17.94
N ASN A 11 -10.76 10.42 18.92
CA ASN A 11 -11.13 11.83 18.87
C ASN A 11 -10.33 12.49 17.73
N ASN A 12 -10.94 12.61 16.56
CA ASN A 12 -10.38 13.43 15.48
C ASN A 12 -10.74 14.88 15.80
N GLY A 13 -9.92 15.52 16.64
CA GLY A 13 -9.92 16.98 16.74
C GLY A 13 -9.70 17.60 15.35
N PRO A 14 -10.02 18.89 15.15
CA PRO A 14 -9.77 19.54 13.87
C PRO A 14 -8.29 19.40 13.52
N LEU A 15 -8.00 18.66 12.45
CA LEU A 15 -6.66 18.46 11.93
C LEU A 15 -6.09 19.84 11.56
N ASN A 16 -5.07 20.30 12.28
CA ASN A 16 -4.34 21.50 11.88
C ASN A 16 -3.27 21.11 10.85
N VAL A 17 -3.71 20.93 9.61
CA VAL A 17 -2.85 20.53 8.50
C VAL A 17 -1.81 21.63 8.26
N SER A 18 -0.53 21.25 8.24
CA SER A 18 0.57 22.16 7.93
C SER A 18 0.49 22.71 6.50
N ASP A 19 1.26 23.75 6.21
CA ASP A 19 1.43 24.25 4.84
C ASP A 19 1.94 23.14 3.90
N ILE A 20 1.48 23.17 2.65
CA ILE A 20 1.78 22.12 1.66
C ILE A 20 3.29 21.99 1.41
N ASP A 21 4.04 23.08 1.38
CA ASP A 21 5.49 23.04 1.14
C ASP A 21 6.20 22.28 2.25
N ARG A 22 5.72 22.42 3.48
CA ARG A 22 6.24 21.70 4.64
C ARG A 22 5.96 20.20 4.53
N VAL A 23 4.75 19.82 4.11
CA VAL A 23 4.39 18.42 3.88
C VAL A 23 5.27 17.82 2.78
N LEU A 24 5.45 18.56 1.67
CA LEU A 24 6.22 18.11 0.51
C LEU A 24 7.72 18.02 0.77
N ALA A 25 8.25 18.78 1.73
CA ALA A 25 9.65 18.71 2.16
C ALA A 25 10.00 17.41 2.92
N TYR A 26 9.01 16.66 3.43
CA TYR A 26 9.27 15.40 4.14
C TYR A 26 9.93 14.35 3.23
N GLN A 27 11.00 13.71 3.72
CA GLN A 27 11.76 12.68 2.99
C GLN A 27 11.79 11.36 3.77
N ASN A 28 11.89 10.25 3.03
CA ASN A 28 12.01 8.92 3.61
C ASN A 28 12.70 7.95 2.63
N GLU A 29 14.04 7.91 2.66
CA GLU A 29 14.83 7.07 1.75
C GLU A 29 14.58 5.56 1.92
N ASP A 30 14.28 5.12 3.15
CA ASP A 30 13.98 3.71 3.42
C ASP A 30 12.65 3.31 2.76
N LEU A 31 11.66 4.22 2.74
CA LEU A 31 10.41 4.03 2.01
C LEU A 31 10.65 3.91 0.50
N ILE A 32 11.46 4.80 -0.07
CA ILE A 32 11.78 4.75 -1.51
C ILE A 32 12.49 3.44 -1.85
N THR A 33 13.47 3.05 -1.05
CA THR A 33 14.20 1.79 -1.21
C THR A 33 13.26 0.58 -1.12
N LYS A 34 12.36 0.59 -0.13
CA LYS A 34 11.36 -0.46 0.07
C LYS A 34 10.40 -0.57 -1.12
N PHE A 35 9.90 0.57 -1.61
CA PHE A 35 8.99 0.61 -2.75
C PHE A 35 9.67 0.04 -4.00
N ARG A 36 10.90 0.45 -4.29
CA ARG A 36 11.68 -0.04 -5.45
C ARG A 36 12.04 -1.53 -5.37
N LYS A 37 12.04 -2.12 -4.18
CA LYS A 37 12.22 -3.57 -4.02
C LYS A 37 10.97 -4.36 -4.43
N GLU A 38 9.80 -3.74 -4.34
CA GLU A 38 8.50 -4.37 -4.64
C GLU A 38 7.97 -3.98 -6.02
N TRP A 39 8.46 -2.86 -6.57
CA TRP A 39 8.03 -2.29 -7.84
C TRP A 39 9.26 -1.97 -8.67
N ASN A 40 9.31 -2.49 -9.90
CA ASN A 40 10.41 -2.28 -10.84
C ASN A 40 10.38 -0.86 -11.43
N VAL A 41 10.62 0.14 -10.58
CA VAL A 41 10.66 1.56 -10.92
C VAL A 41 12.03 2.14 -10.59
N THR A 42 12.38 3.21 -11.30
CA THR A 42 13.60 3.99 -11.05
C THR A 42 13.50 4.76 -9.73
N GLN A 43 14.63 5.31 -9.28
CA GLN A 43 14.68 6.18 -8.10
C GLN A 43 13.80 7.42 -8.31
N GLU A 44 13.95 8.08 -9.46
CA GLU A 44 13.21 9.29 -9.82
C GLU A 44 11.70 9.02 -9.86
N GLU A 45 11.25 7.92 -10.46
CA GLU A 45 9.84 7.55 -10.48
C GLU A 45 9.30 7.29 -9.07
N ALA A 46 10.06 6.61 -8.20
CA ALA A 46 9.61 6.34 -6.84
C ALA A 46 9.53 7.62 -5.99
N GLU A 47 10.50 8.52 -6.12
CA GLU A 47 10.49 9.83 -5.49
C GLU A 47 9.32 10.69 -5.98
N ASP A 48 9.04 10.66 -7.29
CA ASP A 48 7.90 11.34 -7.91
C ASP A 48 6.57 10.82 -7.38
N ILE A 49 6.38 9.49 -7.36
CA ILE A 49 5.20 8.85 -6.80
C ILE A 49 5.04 9.21 -5.31
N PHE A 50 6.13 9.24 -4.54
CA PHE A 50 6.06 9.63 -3.13
C PHE A 50 5.72 11.11 -2.95
N TYR A 51 6.23 11.99 -3.82
CA TYR A 51 5.89 13.40 -3.85
C TYR A 51 4.39 13.60 -4.11
N GLU A 52 3.83 12.93 -5.11
CA GLU A 52 2.39 12.98 -5.42
C GLU A 52 1.55 12.30 -4.33
N THR A 53 2.07 11.26 -3.68
CA THR A 53 1.41 10.64 -2.51
C THR A 53 1.28 11.62 -1.37
N LYS A 54 2.32 12.39 -1.04
CA LYS A 54 2.27 13.44 -0.01
C LYS A 54 1.21 14.50 -0.33
N LYS A 55 1.06 14.92 -1.58
CA LYS A 55 -0.05 15.82 -2.01
C LYS A 55 -1.41 15.19 -1.76
N PHE A 56 -1.59 13.90 -2.09
CA PHE A 56 -2.83 13.19 -1.82
C PHE A 56 -3.15 13.12 -0.32
N LEU A 57 -2.15 12.81 0.53
CA LEU A 57 -2.32 12.77 1.99
C LEU A 57 -2.65 14.14 2.60
N TYR A 58 -2.05 15.20 2.06
CA TYR A 58 -2.40 16.58 2.41
C TYR A 58 -3.85 16.91 2.05
N LEU A 59 -4.26 16.63 0.80
CA LEU A 59 -5.62 16.85 0.34
C LEU A 59 -6.63 16.05 1.16
N ALA A 60 -6.31 14.78 1.43
CA ALA A 60 -7.05 13.88 2.30
C ALA A 60 -7.32 14.50 3.67
N ALA A 61 -6.26 14.93 4.36
CA ALA A 61 -6.37 15.53 5.68
C ALA A 61 -7.21 16.82 5.66
N ARG A 62 -7.02 17.68 4.65
CA ARG A 62 -7.83 18.90 4.49
C ARG A 62 -9.30 18.60 4.26
N CYS A 63 -9.61 17.66 3.37
CA CYS A 63 -10.97 17.28 3.06
C CYS A 63 -11.73 16.72 4.28
N GLN A 64 -11.04 16.13 5.27
CA GLN A 64 -11.67 15.76 6.54
C GLN A 64 -12.22 16.95 7.32
N THR A 65 -11.58 18.12 7.21
CA THR A 65 -12.04 19.36 7.87
C THR A 65 -13.16 20.05 7.09
N GLU A 66 -13.30 19.74 5.80
CA GLU A 66 -14.26 20.37 4.88
C GLU A 66 -15.49 19.49 4.59
N CYS A 67 -15.65 18.37 5.32
CA CYS A 67 -16.72 17.38 5.09
C CYS A 67 -16.78 16.86 3.64
N PHE A 68 -15.64 16.83 2.94
CA PHE A 68 -15.52 16.33 1.58
C PHE A 68 -14.89 14.94 1.59
N ASN A 69 -15.48 13.98 0.88
CA ASN A 69 -14.90 12.65 0.77
C ASN A 69 -14.05 12.55 -0.50
N ILE A 70 -12.79 12.15 -0.36
CA ILE A 70 -11.93 11.80 -1.49
C ILE A 70 -11.69 10.30 -1.54
N SER A 71 -11.52 9.78 -2.74
CA SER A 71 -11.21 8.38 -3.02
C SER A 71 -9.98 8.26 -3.90
N VAL A 72 -9.36 7.09 -3.86
CA VAL A 72 -8.34 6.73 -4.84
C VAL A 72 -9.13 6.08 -5.96
N TYR A 73 -9.06 6.65 -7.16
CA TYR A 73 -9.58 6.02 -8.38
C TYR A 73 -8.48 5.22 -9.08
N GLU A 74 -8.87 4.33 -9.99
CA GLU A 74 -7.94 3.44 -10.70
C GLU A 74 -6.78 4.16 -11.39
N GLN A 75 -7.02 5.39 -11.88
CA GLN A 75 -6.03 6.23 -12.56
C GLN A 75 -4.85 6.59 -11.66
N MET A 76 -5.09 6.65 -10.35
CA MET A 76 -4.13 7.02 -9.32
C MET A 76 -3.78 5.82 -8.41
N GLN A 77 -3.98 4.58 -8.88
CA GLN A 77 -3.73 3.39 -8.07
C GLN A 77 -2.29 3.33 -7.53
N VAL A 78 -1.30 3.82 -8.29
CA VAL A 78 0.10 3.87 -7.84
C VAL A 78 0.31 4.71 -6.57
N ILE A 79 -0.52 5.75 -6.37
CA ILE A 79 -0.49 6.56 -5.14
C ILE A 79 -0.96 5.71 -3.95
N ASP A 80 -1.96 4.86 -4.14
CA ASP A 80 -2.45 3.95 -3.10
C ASP A 80 -1.41 2.87 -2.77
N GLU A 81 -0.69 2.34 -3.76
CA GLU A 81 0.39 1.38 -3.53
C GLU A 81 1.57 1.99 -2.74
N MET A 82 1.95 3.23 -3.07
CA MET A 82 2.96 3.96 -2.29
C MET A 82 2.45 4.29 -0.88
N TRP A 83 1.19 4.69 -0.74
CA TRP A 83 0.59 4.95 0.57
C TRP A 83 0.53 3.68 1.43
N HIS A 84 0.12 2.54 0.87
CA HIS A 84 0.19 1.24 1.54
C HIS A 84 1.61 0.94 2.03
N THR A 85 2.61 1.17 1.18
CA THR A 85 4.02 0.97 1.56
C THR A 85 4.41 1.90 2.70
N PHE A 86 3.99 3.17 2.67
CA PHE A 86 4.29 4.14 3.71
C PHE A 86 3.64 3.77 5.06
N VAL A 87 2.40 3.28 5.06
CA VAL A 87 1.71 2.81 6.28
C VAL A 87 2.49 1.70 7.00
N LEU A 88 3.24 0.86 6.27
CA LEU A 88 4.09 -0.18 6.88
C LEU A 88 5.26 0.40 7.69
N PHE A 89 5.70 1.62 7.39
CA PHE A 89 6.64 2.36 8.23
C PHE A 89 5.90 3.02 9.40
N THR A 90 5.25 2.20 10.22
CA THR A 90 4.23 2.63 11.20
C THR A 90 4.68 3.79 12.09
N ASP A 91 5.91 3.77 12.60
CA ASP A 91 6.50 4.85 13.41
C ASP A 91 6.67 6.16 12.62
N ARG A 92 7.33 6.08 11.45
CA ARG A 92 7.54 7.22 10.55
C ARG A 92 6.22 7.80 10.03
N TYR A 93 5.28 6.93 9.66
CA TYR A 93 3.96 7.30 9.17
C TYR A 93 3.13 7.98 10.26
N HIS A 94 3.14 7.43 11.47
CA HIS A 94 2.48 8.04 12.61
C HIS A 94 3.04 9.43 12.89
N HIS A 95 4.37 9.57 12.98
CA HIS A 95 5.00 10.87 13.19
C HIS A 95 4.69 11.86 12.06
N PHE A 96 4.70 11.39 10.80
CA PHE A 96 4.32 12.22 9.65
C PHE A 96 2.88 12.73 9.78
N CYS A 97 1.94 11.87 10.16
CA CYS A 97 0.55 12.29 10.33
C CYS A 97 0.37 13.30 11.46
N GLU A 98 0.95 13.06 12.63
CA GLU A 98 0.85 13.98 13.77
C GLU A 98 1.49 15.34 13.46
N GLU A 99 2.70 15.33 12.89
CA GLU A 99 3.48 16.56 12.66
C GLU A 99 2.95 17.41 11.50
N TYR A 100 2.56 16.75 10.39
CA TYR A 100 2.25 17.45 9.14
C TYR A 100 0.75 17.51 8.84
N LEU A 101 -0.01 16.49 9.24
CA LEU A 101 -1.45 16.42 8.98
C LEU A 101 -2.29 16.83 10.19
N GLY A 102 -1.67 17.03 11.36
CA GLY A 102 -2.35 17.41 12.60
C GLY A 102 -3.11 16.25 13.27
N GLY A 103 -2.83 15.01 12.86
CA GLY A 103 -3.43 13.80 13.42
C GLY A 103 -3.37 12.60 12.47
N PHE A 104 -3.52 11.40 13.03
CA PHE A 104 -3.42 10.15 12.28
C PHE A 104 -4.42 10.02 11.12
N LEU A 105 -3.90 9.98 9.89
CA LEU A 105 -4.70 9.75 8.68
C LEU A 105 -4.86 8.24 8.46
N HIS A 106 -6.04 7.72 8.78
CA HIS A 106 -6.33 6.30 8.58
C HIS A 106 -6.50 5.94 7.10
N HIS A 107 -5.82 4.88 6.66
CA HIS A 107 -6.12 4.20 5.40
C HIS A 107 -7.20 3.16 5.63
N PHE A 108 -8.39 3.35 5.05
CA PHE A 108 -9.52 2.43 5.21
C PHE A 108 -9.83 1.69 3.91
N PRO A 109 -9.89 0.33 3.94
CA PRO A 109 -10.36 -0.44 2.80
C PRO A 109 -11.86 -0.23 2.59
N PHE A 110 -12.33 -0.42 1.35
CA PHE A 110 -13.75 -0.37 1.04
C PHE A 110 -14.47 -1.54 1.70
N THR A 111 -15.49 -1.26 2.50
CA THR A 111 -16.23 -2.29 3.22
C THR A 111 -17.64 -2.49 2.65
N ARG A 112 -18.25 -3.63 2.97
CA ARG A 112 -19.68 -3.85 2.67
C ARG A 112 -20.61 -2.86 3.36
N GLU A 113 -20.24 -2.36 4.54
CA GLU A 113 -21.04 -1.37 5.27
C GLU A 113 -21.01 -0.01 4.57
N MET A 114 -19.84 0.40 4.08
CA MET A 114 -19.67 1.57 3.22
C MET A 114 -20.54 1.48 1.96
N LEU A 115 -20.47 0.35 1.24
CA LEU A 115 -21.32 0.11 0.06
C LEU A 115 -22.81 0.21 0.39
N ARG A 116 -23.26 -0.41 1.48
CA ARG A 116 -24.67 -0.34 1.91
C ARG A 116 -25.10 1.09 2.24
N SER A 117 -24.24 1.87 2.88
CA SER A 117 -24.51 3.25 3.23
C SER A 117 -24.60 4.15 2.00
N GLU A 118 -23.70 3.93 1.04
CA GLU A 118 -23.70 4.62 -0.25
C GLU A 118 -24.98 4.31 -1.06
N ILE A 119 -25.38 3.04 -1.17
CA ILE A 119 -26.63 2.64 -1.86
C ILE A 119 -27.86 3.30 -1.20
N LYS A 120 -27.92 3.33 0.13
CA LYS A 120 -29.02 4.00 0.86
C LYS A 120 -29.06 5.50 0.54
N HIS A 121 -27.90 6.15 0.49
CA HIS A 121 -27.80 7.58 0.19
C HIS A 121 -28.26 7.90 -1.23
N ILE A 122 -27.78 7.15 -2.22
CA ILE A 122 -28.18 7.28 -3.64
C ILE A 122 -29.70 7.13 -3.79
N THR A 123 -30.26 6.10 -3.13
CA THR A 123 -31.71 5.85 -3.13
C THR A 123 -32.47 7.03 -2.51
N ALA A 124 -32.01 7.57 -1.37
CA ALA A 124 -32.64 8.71 -0.71
C ALA A 124 -32.60 10.00 -1.55
N MET A 125 -31.60 10.14 -2.43
CA MET A 125 -31.47 11.27 -3.35
C MET A 125 -32.28 11.11 -4.65
N ASN A 126 -32.99 10.00 -4.84
CA ASN A 126 -33.66 9.66 -6.11
C ASN A 126 -32.70 9.70 -7.32
N SER A 127 -31.44 9.33 -7.11
CA SER A 127 -30.41 9.25 -8.15
C SER A 127 -30.14 7.78 -8.51
N ASP A 128 -29.51 7.54 -9.65
CA ASP A 128 -28.96 6.24 -10.00
C ASP A 128 -27.46 6.16 -9.66
N PHE A 129 -26.94 4.94 -9.57
CA PHE A 129 -25.57 4.70 -9.13
C PHE A 129 -24.52 5.28 -10.09
N GLU A 130 -24.77 5.21 -11.40
CA GLU A 130 -23.83 5.69 -12.42
C GLU A 130 -23.72 7.22 -12.35
N THR A 131 -24.86 7.91 -12.35
CA THR A 131 -24.90 9.38 -12.23
C THR A 131 -24.21 9.85 -10.95
N TYR A 132 -24.49 9.21 -9.81
CA TYR A 132 -23.83 9.55 -8.55
C TYR A 132 -22.30 9.37 -8.61
N LYS A 133 -21.82 8.25 -9.16
CA LYS A 133 -20.37 7.99 -9.28
C LYS A 133 -19.69 8.97 -10.24
N GLN A 134 -20.32 9.31 -11.36
CA GLN A 134 -19.82 10.32 -12.30
C GLN A 134 -19.74 11.70 -11.64
N GLN A 135 -20.75 12.11 -10.88
CA GLN A 135 -20.73 13.36 -10.13
C GLN A 135 -19.63 13.37 -9.05
N ALA A 136 -19.48 12.28 -8.29
CA ALA A 136 -18.42 12.17 -7.28
C ALA A 136 -17.03 12.26 -7.93
N TYR A 137 -16.82 11.58 -9.06
CA TYR A 137 -15.57 11.64 -9.83
C TYR A 137 -15.26 13.07 -10.31
N HIS A 138 -16.25 13.73 -10.90
CA HIS A 138 -16.11 15.11 -11.37
C HIS A 138 -15.83 16.09 -10.22
N ASN A 139 -16.57 15.99 -9.12
CA ASN A 139 -16.38 16.85 -7.96
C ASN A 139 -14.99 16.67 -7.34
N GLN A 140 -14.47 15.45 -7.30
CA GLN A 140 -13.11 15.21 -6.82
C GLN A 140 -12.05 15.86 -7.72
N ILE A 141 -12.20 15.77 -9.05
CA ILE A 141 -11.29 16.43 -9.98
C ILE A 141 -11.30 17.95 -9.76
N LEU A 142 -12.48 18.55 -9.61
CA LEU A 142 -12.60 19.98 -9.32
C LEU A 142 -11.93 20.34 -7.99
N LYS A 143 -12.10 19.50 -6.97
CA LYS A 143 -11.46 19.71 -5.66
C LYS A 143 -9.93 19.63 -5.74
N ILE A 144 -9.40 18.66 -6.47
CA ILE A 144 -7.95 18.54 -6.71
C ILE A 144 -7.44 19.77 -7.46
N LYS A 145 -8.12 20.19 -8.51
CA LYS A 145 -7.76 21.40 -9.27
C LYS A 145 -7.75 22.64 -8.38
N GLU A 146 -8.76 22.81 -7.53
CA GLU A 146 -8.87 23.94 -6.60
C GLU A 146 -7.69 23.97 -5.61
N VAL A 147 -7.32 22.83 -5.03
CA VAL A 147 -6.34 22.77 -3.93
C VAL A 147 -4.90 22.59 -4.42
N LEU A 148 -4.68 21.82 -5.48
CA LEU A 148 -3.37 21.33 -5.95
C LEU A 148 -3.04 21.75 -7.39
N GLY A 149 -3.95 22.44 -8.08
CA GLY A 149 -3.75 22.96 -9.44
C GLY A 149 -4.02 21.95 -10.56
N GLU A 150 -4.08 22.47 -11.79
CA GLU A 150 -4.39 21.71 -13.00
C GLU A 150 -3.32 20.67 -13.36
N GLU A 151 -2.05 21.00 -13.16
CA GLU A 151 -0.92 20.08 -13.41
C GLU A 151 -1.07 18.79 -12.62
N THR A 152 -1.50 18.87 -11.35
CA THR A 152 -1.73 17.69 -10.52
C THR A 152 -2.88 16.84 -11.05
N VAL A 153 -3.94 17.45 -11.58
CA VAL A 153 -5.05 16.71 -12.21
C VAL A 153 -4.57 15.97 -13.46
N ILE A 154 -3.86 16.66 -14.35
CA ILE A 154 -3.32 16.07 -15.59
C ILE A 154 -2.39 14.91 -15.26
N LYS A 155 -1.54 15.09 -14.24
CA LYS A 155 -0.64 14.06 -13.79
C LYS A 155 -1.36 12.82 -13.26
N TRP A 156 -2.30 12.99 -12.33
CA TRP A 156 -2.97 11.84 -11.69
C TRP A 156 -3.97 11.14 -12.61
N TYR A 157 -4.75 11.89 -13.39
CA TYR A 157 -5.83 11.33 -14.21
C TYR A 157 -5.45 11.15 -15.69
N GLY A 158 -4.31 11.68 -16.12
CA GLY A 158 -3.77 11.51 -17.47
C GLY A 158 -2.49 10.69 -17.47
N GLU A 159 -1.40 11.24 -16.94
CA GLU A 159 -0.07 10.61 -17.02
C GLU A 159 -0.01 9.29 -16.23
N TYR A 160 -0.41 9.29 -14.97
CA TYR A 160 -0.40 8.10 -14.11
C TYR A 160 -1.41 7.06 -14.59
N ALA A 161 -2.56 7.49 -15.13
CA ALA A 161 -3.54 6.59 -15.73
C ALA A 161 -2.93 5.76 -16.88
N VAL A 162 -1.97 6.33 -17.61
CA VAL A 162 -1.27 5.66 -18.72
C VAL A 162 -0.04 4.90 -18.25
N ASN A 163 0.82 5.54 -17.45
CA ASN A 163 2.11 4.98 -17.03
C ASN A 163 1.96 3.89 -15.97
N TYR A 164 0.95 4.02 -15.13
CA TYR A 164 0.63 3.14 -14.02
C TYR A 164 -0.82 2.63 -14.09
N SER A 165 -1.29 2.34 -15.31
CA SER A 165 -2.53 1.57 -15.48
C SER A 165 -2.44 0.26 -14.71
N ILE A 166 -3.59 -0.34 -14.36
CA ILE A 166 -3.63 -1.59 -13.58
C ILE A 166 -2.76 -2.69 -14.24
N ASP A 167 -2.83 -2.84 -15.55
CA ASP A 167 -2.03 -3.83 -16.29
C ASP A 167 -0.52 -3.54 -16.18
N ARG A 168 -0.11 -2.27 -16.27
CA ARG A 168 1.29 -1.87 -16.12
C ARG A 168 1.78 -2.05 -14.69
N LEU A 169 0.98 -1.64 -13.70
CA LEU A 169 1.31 -1.86 -12.28
C LEU A 169 1.51 -3.34 -11.99
N ASN A 170 0.62 -4.20 -12.48
CA ASN A 170 0.77 -5.65 -12.35
C ASN A 170 2.07 -6.18 -12.96
N ALA A 171 2.52 -5.61 -14.09
CA ALA A 171 3.80 -5.96 -14.72
C ALA A 171 5.03 -5.38 -13.99
N LEU A 172 4.87 -4.25 -13.30
CA LEU A 172 5.93 -3.62 -12.50
C LEU A 172 6.17 -4.34 -11.17
N ARG A 173 5.16 -5.03 -10.63
CA ARG A 173 5.27 -5.69 -9.32
C ARG A 173 6.29 -6.82 -9.35
N MET A 174 7.30 -6.71 -8.49
CA MET A 174 8.36 -7.70 -8.34
C MET A 174 7.95 -8.82 -7.38
N PRO A 175 8.33 -10.09 -7.65
CA PRO A 175 8.19 -11.16 -6.67
C PRO A 175 9.01 -10.84 -5.41
N LEU A 176 8.41 -11.04 -4.24
CA LEU A 176 9.11 -10.93 -2.96
C LEU A 176 10.09 -12.10 -2.81
N VAL A 177 11.30 -11.98 -3.36
CA VAL A 177 12.37 -12.97 -3.15
C VAL A 177 13.15 -12.56 -1.90
N SER A 178 13.23 -13.45 -0.92
CA SER A 178 13.80 -13.16 0.41
C SER A 178 15.33 -12.95 0.43
N SER A 179 16.03 -13.11 -0.69
CA SER A 179 17.46 -12.82 -0.79
C SER A 179 17.88 -12.58 -2.24
N GLU A 180 18.93 -11.78 -2.45
CA GLU A 180 19.62 -11.57 -3.74
C GLU A 180 20.31 -12.82 -4.29
N VAL A 181 20.13 -13.98 -3.63
CA VAL A 181 20.66 -15.25 -4.09
C VAL A 181 19.80 -15.72 -5.25
N SER A 182 20.41 -15.77 -6.43
CA SER A 182 19.85 -16.34 -7.65
C SER A 182 18.98 -17.56 -7.34
N SER A 183 17.79 -17.58 -7.95
CA SER A 183 16.77 -18.61 -8.00
C SER A 183 17.27 -20.05 -8.26
N LYS A 184 18.13 -20.60 -7.40
CA LYS A 184 18.22 -22.05 -7.22
C LYS A 184 17.09 -22.42 -6.28
N SER A 185 15.94 -22.74 -6.86
CA SER A 185 14.89 -23.65 -6.37
C SER A 185 15.03 -24.12 -4.91
N PHE A 186 14.98 -23.21 -3.95
CA PHE A 186 14.78 -23.60 -2.57
C PHE A 186 13.29 -23.87 -2.43
N ASN A 187 12.95 -25.15 -2.40
CA ASN A 187 11.66 -25.66 -1.93
C ASN A 187 10.43 -25.15 -2.71
N MET A 188 10.47 -25.16 -4.04
CA MET A 188 9.25 -24.93 -4.83
C MET A 188 8.31 -26.13 -4.64
N ILE A 189 7.28 -25.96 -3.82
CA ILE A 189 6.24 -26.96 -3.59
C ILE A 189 5.22 -26.86 -4.73
N THR A 190 5.01 -27.96 -5.44
CA THR A 190 4.05 -28.04 -6.54
C THR A 190 2.77 -28.75 -6.10
N SER A 191 1.72 -28.64 -6.90
CA SER A 191 0.45 -29.34 -6.67
C SER A 191 0.63 -30.87 -6.60
N GLU A 192 1.58 -31.40 -7.37
CA GLU A 192 1.92 -32.82 -7.39
C GLU A 192 2.59 -33.24 -6.07
N ILE A 193 3.47 -32.42 -5.52
CA ILE A 193 4.06 -32.65 -4.19
C ILE A 193 2.97 -32.65 -3.12
N LEU A 194 2.04 -31.68 -3.17
CA LEU A 194 0.93 -31.61 -2.21
C LEU A 194 -0.04 -32.79 -2.27
N ALA A 195 -0.07 -33.54 -3.36
CA ALA A 195 -0.87 -34.75 -3.50
C ALA A 195 -0.25 -35.97 -2.78
N MET A 196 1.00 -35.89 -2.34
CA MET A 196 1.69 -36.96 -1.60
C MET A 196 1.18 -37.05 -0.15
N PRO A 197 1.41 -38.18 0.54
CA PRO A 197 1.17 -38.27 1.98
C PRO A 197 1.88 -37.16 2.75
N LYS A 198 1.21 -36.60 3.77
CA LYS A 198 1.66 -35.40 4.49
C LYS A 198 3.08 -35.54 5.07
N ASP A 199 3.49 -36.74 5.45
CA ASP A 199 4.82 -37.02 5.98
C ASP A 199 5.92 -36.93 4.89
N GLU A 200 5.60 -37.27 3.64
CA GLU A 200 6.50 -37.10 2.50
C GLU A 200 6.60 -35.64 2.08
N VAL A 201 5.47 -34.94 2.04
CA VAL A 201 5.44 -33.48 1.82
C VAL A 201 6.29 -32.76 2.86
N MET A 202 6.17 -33.12 4.14
CA MET A 202 6.94 -32.51 5.21
C MET A 202 8.45 -32.70 5.03
N LYS A 203 8.90 -33.90 4.61
CA LYS A 203 10.32 -34.16 4.32
C LYS A 203 10.83 -33.26 3.20
N ILE A 204 10.04 -33.08 2.13
CA ILE A 204 10.39 -32.21 1.00
C ILE A 204 10.45 -30.74 1.44
N ILE A 205 9.46 -30.26 2.19
CA ILE A 205 9.44 -28.90 2.75
C ILE A 205 10.67 -28.64 3.63
N MET A 206 11.06 -29.62 4.46
CA MET A 206 12.24 -29.52 5.31
C MET A 206 13.58 -29.66 4.56
N GLY A 207 13.57 -29.78 3.23
CA GLY A 207 14.78 -30.00 2.42
C GLY A 207 15.41 -31.37 2.63
N SER A 208 14.71 -32.30 3.29
CA SER A 208 15.13 -33.68 3.52
C SER A 208 14.78 -34.53 2.32
N LEU A 209 15.37 -34.23 1.15
CA LEU A 209 15.44 -35.22 0.09
C LEU A 209 16.28 -36.38 0.63
N THR A 210 15.65 -37.55 0.70
CA THR A 210 16.29 -38.84 0.98
C THR A 210 17.30 -39.16 -0.11
N GLY A 211 18.49 -38.56 -0.02
CA GLY A 211 19.67 -39.01 -0.73
C GLY A 211 20.37 -40.07 0.11
N LYS A 212 20.49 -41.29 -0.44
CA LYS A 212 21.59 -42.19 -0.07
C LYS A 212 22.91 -41.42 -0.29
N ALA A 213 23.42 -40.80 0.75
CA ALA A 213 24.82 -40.42 0.88
C ALA A 213 25.20 -40.76 2.31
N GLY A 214 25.86 -41.89 2.48
CA GLY A 214 26.54 -42.19 3.73
C GLY A 214 27.55 -41.06 3.99
N CYS A 215 27.28 -40.24 4.99
CA CYS A 215 28.30 -39.48 5.67
C CYS A 215 28.25 -39.92 7.12
N GLY A 216 29.15 -40.84 7.47
CA GLY A 216 29.39 -41.21 8.85
C GLY A 216 29.91 -39.98 9.58
N CYS A 217 29.08 -39.40 10.43
CA CYS A 217 29.54 -38.48 11.45
C CYS A 217 29.67 -39.29 12.74
N SER A 218 30.90 -39.69 13.01
CA SER A 218 31.35 -40.12 14.33
C SER A 218 31.02 -39.02 15.35
N GLY A 219 30.34 -39.41 16.42
CA GLY A 219 29.83 -38.47 17.41
C GLY A 219 30.92 -37.57 18.00
N LYS A 220 30.61 -36.27 18.06
CA LYS A 220 30.85 -35.29 19.14
C LYS A 220 30.83 -33.87 18.55
N GLY A 221 29.90 -33.02 19.01
CA GLY A 221 30.01 -31.57 18.81
C GLY A 221 28.68 -30.84 18.62
N CYS A 222 28.19 -30.27 19.73
CA CYS A 222 27.36 -29.06 19.88
C CYS A 222 26.72 -28.39 18.64
N GLY A 223 25.40 -28.19 18.72
CA GLY A 223 24.55 -27.61 17.68
C GLY A 223 24.83 -26.14 17.34
N ALA A 224 24.83 -25.87 16.03
CA ALA A 224 24.66 -24.55 15.46
C ALA A 224 23.16 -24.35 15.21
N GLY A 225 22.46 -23.65 16.10
CA GLY A 225 21.03 -23.40 15.92
C GLY A 225 20.32 -22.57 17.00
N CYS A 226 21.04 -21.81 17.82
CA CYS A 226 20.40 -20.89 18.77
C CYS A 226 20.60 -19.45 18.29
N SER A 227 19.62 -18.88 17.59
CA SER A 227 19.45 -17.43 17.51
C SER A 227 18.52 -16.99 18.64
N CYS A 228 19.07 -16.87 19.84
CA CYS A 228 18.41 -16.13 20.91
C CYS A 228 18.56 -14.63 20.60
N ASN A 229 17.52 -13.99 20.05
CA ASN A 229 17.43 -12.54 20.11
C ASN A 229 16.92 -12.16 21.50
N SER A 230 17.86 -11.79 22.36
CA SER A 230 17.58 -11.14 23.63
C SER A 230 18.70 -10.12 23.88
N ARG A 231 18.41 -8.86 23.57
CA ARG A 231 18.68 -7.67 24.39
C ARG A 231 18.20 -6.43 23.66
#